data_AF-A0A4Q9DR91-F1
#
_entry.id   AF-A0A4Q9DR91-F1
#
_cell.length_a   1.000
_cell.length_b   1.000
_cell.length_c   1.000
_cell.angle_alpha   90.00
_cell.angle_beta   90.00
_cell.angle_gamma   90.00
#
_symmetry.space_group_name_H-M   'P 1'
#
loop_
_entity.id
_entity.type
_entity.pdbx_description
1 polymer ?
#
loop_
_entity_poly.entity_id
_entity_poly.type
_entity_poly.pdbx_seq_one_letter_code
_entity_poly.pdbx_strand_id
1 'polypeptide(L)' 'MSESEKSGIQEDESPKVAESLNSATDHYHKIMGMPNKRADLNTMPRWLKFFYYFIVCIIAIGFLIGLYASIFK' A
#
# COMPACT_ATOMS: atom_id res chain seq x y z
N MET A 1 25.22 -34.41 19.03
CA MET A 1 25.59 -34.07 20.42
C MET A 1 26.45 -32.82 20.35
N SER A 2 25.91 -31.75 20.94
CA SER A 2 26.35 -30.37 21.18
C SER A 2 27.55 -29.73 20.46
N GLU A 3 27.21 -28.65 19.75
CA GLU A 3 27.95 -27.40 19.62
C GLU A 3 28.46 -26.86 20.95
N SER A 4 29.71 -26.40 20.99
CA SER A 4 30.11 -25.24 21.78
C SER A 4 31.50 -24.78 21.36
N GLU A 5 31.57 -23.67 20.64
CA GLU A 5 32.67 -22.69 20.60
C GLU A 5 32.27 -21.66 19.52
N LYS A 6 32.32 -20.35 19.69
CA LYS A 6 32.98 -19.50 20.68
C LYS A 6 32.45 -18.08 20.42
N SER A 7 31.86 -17.44 21.43
CA SER A 7 31.58 -16.00 21.39
C SER A 7 32.89 -15.23 21.55
N GLY A 8 33.13 -14.26 20.68
CA GLY A 8 34.20 -13.30 20.85
C GLY A 8 34.06 -12.19 19.83
N ILE A 9 33.23 -11.20 20.12
CA ILE A 9 33.28 -9.92 19.43
C ILE A 9 33.56 -8.84 20.47
N GLN A 10 34.70 -8.19 20.24
CA GLN A 10 35.25 -7.05 20.95
C GLN A 10 34.33 -5.83 20.76
N GLU A 11 34.20 -5.05 21.83
CA GLU A 11 33.64 -3.69 21.79
C GLU A 11 34.66 -2.76 21.13
N ASP A 12 34.23 -1.93 20.16
CA ASP A 12 34.94 -0.71 19.78
C ASP A 12 33.94 0.35 19.28
N GLU A 13 34.18 1.59 19.69
CA GLU A 13 33.28 2.75 19.71
C GLU A 13 33.00 3.42 18.33
N SER A 14 31.74 3.86 18.13
CA SER A 14 31.26 5.12 17.46
C SER A 14 31.59 5.39 15.96
N PRO A 15 30.65 5.85 15.09
CA PRO A 15 29.83 7.04 15.33
C PRO A 15 28.33 6.91 15.00
N LYS A 16 27.54 7.76 15.67
CA LYS A 16 26.12 8.04 15.43
C LYS A 16 25.81 8.24 13.94
N VAL A 17 25.38 7.18 13.26
CA VAL A 17 24.51 7.32 12.10
C VAL A 17 23.11 7.36 12.71
N ALA A 18 22.53 8.56 12.81
CA ALA A 18 21.11 8.68 13.11
C ALA A 18 20.39 7.78 12.10
N GLU A 19 19.87 6.65 12.56
CA GLU A 19 19.08 5.74 11.73
C GLU A 19 18.00 6.61 11.12
N SER A 20 18.13 6.84 9.81
CA SER A 20 17.19 7.67 9.10
C SER A 20 15.83 7.03 9.35
N LEU A 21 14.83 7.84 9.71
CA LEU A 21 13.47 7.34 9.93
C LEU A 21 12.94 6.58 8.70
N ASN A 22 13.56 6.80 7.53
CA ASN A 22 13.38 6.01 6.32
C ASN A 22 13.76 4.53 6.50
N SER A 23 14.80 4.19 7.27
CA SER A 23 15.19 2.81 7.58
C SER A 23 14.13 2.09 8.42
N ALA A 24 13.55 2.75 9.43
CA ALA A 24 12.47 2.17 10.22
C ALA A 24 11.20 1.98 9.37
N THR A 25 10.79 3.00 8.61
CA THR A 25 9.63 2.89 7.70
C THR A 25 9.86 1.82 6.64
N ASP A 26 11.03 1.75 6.01
CA ASP A 26 11.38 0.72 5.02
C ASP A 26 11.48 -0.67 5.64
N HIS A 27 11.98 -0.80 6.87
CA HIS A 27 12.03 -2.06 7.61
C HIS A 27 10.62 -2.55 7.93
N TYR A 28 9.73 -1.68 8.41
CA TYR A 28 8.32 -2.03 8.60
C TYR A 28 7.61 -2.30 7.27
N HIS A 29 7.91 -1.57 6.19
CA HIS A 29 7.36 -1.85 4.86
C HIS A 29 7.82 -3.19 4.31
N LYS A 30 9.09 -3.54 4.53
CA LYS A 30 9.70 -4.80 4.09
C LYS A 30 9.23 -5.99 4.92
N ILE A 31 9.03 -5.82 6.23
CA ILE A 31 8.57 -6.88 7.14
C ILE A 31 7.06 -7.06 7.07
N MET A 32 6.29 -5.97 7.05
CA MET A 32 4.83 -6.02 7.01
C MET A 32 4.28 -6.13 5.58
N GLY A 33 5.16 -6.11 4.58
CA GLY A 33 4.84 -6.38 3.18
C GLY A 33 3.64 -5.58 2.71
N MET A 34 3.74 -4.25 2.65
CA MET A 34 2.64 -3.45 2.12
C MET A 34 2.32 -3.96 0.70
N PRO A 35 1.10 -4.45 0.45
CA PRO A 35 0.76 -4.96 -0.87
C PRO A 35 0.78 -3.80 -1.87
N ASN A 36 1.86 -3.70 -2.66
CA ASN A 36 2.00 -2.75 -3.76
C ASN A 36 1.24 -3.23 -5.02
N LYS A 37 0.39 -4.26 -4.89
CA LYS A 37 -0.42 -4.73 -6.00
C LYS A 37 -1.59 -3.77 -6.16
N ARG A 38 -1.71 -3.16 -7.35
CA ARG A 38 -2.89 -2.39 -7.74
C ARG A 38 -4.14 -3.23 -7.47
N ALA A 39 -5.19 -2.59 -6.97
CA ALA A 39 -6.47 -3.24 -6.71
C ALA A 39 -6.96 -3.92 -8.01
N ASP A 40 -7.01 -5.25 -7.97
CA ASP A 40 -7.45 -6.05 -9.10
C ASP A 40 -8.95 -6.28 -8.98
N LEU A 41 -9.70 -5.66 -9.89
CA LEU A 41 -11.16 -5.77 -9.95
C LEU A 41 -11.60 -7.22 -9.98
N ASN A 42 -10.85 -8.15 -10.57
CA ASN A 42 -11.23 -9.56 -10.66
C ASN A 42 -11.19 -10.27 -9.31
N THR A 43 -10.28 -9.87 -8.42
CA THR A 43 -10.12 -10.46 -7.08
C THR A 43 -11.15 -9.95 -6.06
N MET A 44 -11.94 -8.94 -6.42
CA MET A 44 -12.89 -8.30 -5.52
C MET A 44 -14.15 -9.18 -5.29
N PRO A 45 -14.73 -9.20 -4.06
CA PRO A 45 -15.99 -9.89 -3.78
C PRO A 45 -17.12 -9.40 -4.68
N ARG A 46 -18.01 -10.33 -5.09
CA ARG A 46 -19.11 -10.05 -6.05
C ARG A 46 -19.95 -8.84 -5.63
N TRP A 47 -20.30 -8.73 -4.35
CA TRP A 47 -21.15 -7.65 -3.88
C TRP A 47 -20.49 -6.27 -3.98
N LEU A 48 -19.19 -6.21 -3.68
CA LEU A 48 -18.42 -4.98 -3.77
C LEU A 48 -18.18 -4.55 -5.23
N LYS A 49 -18.05 -5.51 -6.16
CA LYS A 49 -18.06 -5.23 -7.60
C LYS A 49 -19.36 -4.56 -8.02
N PHE A 50 -20.52 -5.10 -7.63
CA PHE A 50 -21.81 -4.51 -7.97
C PHE A 50 -21.96 -3.10 -7.39
N PHE A 51 -21.56 -2.90 -6.13
CA PHE A 51 -21.55 -1.57 -5.51
C PHE A 51 -20.68 -0.59 -6.30
N TYR A 52 -19.46 -0.99 -6.65
CA TYR A 52 -18.55 -0.16 -7.46
C TYR A 52 -19.19 0.21 -8.81
N TYR A 53 -19.72 -0.76 -9.55
CA TYR A 53 -20.36 -0.50 -10.83
C TYR A 53 -21.60 0.40 -10.70
N PHE A 54 -22.39 0.23 -9.64
CA PHE A 54 -23.55 1.08 -9.37
C PHE A 54 -23.15 2.54 -9.17
N ILE A 55 -22.16 2.80 -8.31
CA ILE A 55 -21.66 4.15 -8.05
C ILE A 55 -21.05 4.77 -9.31
N VAL A 56 -20.21 4.03 -10.03
CA VAL A 56 -19.62 4.49 -11.30
C VAL A 56 -20.70 4.83 -12.32
N CYS A 57 -21.77 4.03 -12.40
CA CYS A 57 -22.88 4.27 -13.31
C CYS A 57 -23.63 5.58 -12.97
N ILE A 58 -23.93 5.82 -11.68
CA ILE A 58 -24.56 7.07 -11.24
C ILE A 58 -23.68 8.28 -11.58
N ILE A 59 -22.38 8.19 -11.30
CA ILE A 59 -21.44 9.29 -11.61
C ILE A 59 -21.39 9.54 -13.11
N ALA A 60 -21.30 8.50 -13.94
CA ALA A 60 -21.27 8.63 -15.39
C ALA A 60 -22.55 9.25 -15.95
N ILE A 61 -23.73 8.83 -15.46
CA ILE A 61 -25.02 9.40 -15.85
C ILE A 61 -25.12 10.86 -15.42
N GLY A 62 -24.79 11.18 -14.17
CA GLY A 62 -24.81 12.54 -13.65
C GLY A 62 -23.87 13.47 -14.43
N PHE A 63 -22.68 12.97 -14.78
CA PHE A 63 -21.72 13.69 -15.61
C PHE A 63 -22.27 13.94 -17.02
N LEU A 64 -22.85 12.94 -17.68
CA LEU A 64 -23.45 13.09 -19.01
C LEU A 64 -24.61 14.09 -19.01
N ILE A 65 -25.48 14.03 -18.00
CA ILE A 65 -26.60 14.98 -17.84
C ILE A 65 -26.05 16.40 -17.59
N GLY A 66 -25.05 16.55 -16.74
CA GLY A 66 -24.41 17.83 -16.48
C GLY A 66 -23.74 18.42 -17.73
N LEU A 67 -23.06 17.59 -18.51
CA LEU A 67 -22.44 17.97 -19.78
C LEU A 67 -23.50 18.40 -20.80
N TYR A 68 -24.57 17.60 -20.94
CA TYR A 68 -25.71 17.95 -21.78
C TYR A 68 -26.34 19.29 -21.36
N ALA A 69 -26.65 19.45 -20.08
CA ALA A 69 -27.20 20.69 -19.55
C ALA A 69 -26.25 21.89 -19.78
N SER A 70 -24.93 21.69 -19.71
CA SER A 70 -23.95 22.74 -19.96
C SER A 70 -23.80 23.11 -21.45
N ILE A 71 -24.08 22.20 -22.38
CA ILE A 71 -24.00 22.49 -23.82
C ILE A 71 -25.26 23.21 -24.31
N PHE A 72 -26.44 22.83 -23.80
CA PHE A 72 -27.74 23.32 -24.28
C PHE A 72 -28.29 24.51 -23.46
N LYS A 73 -27.54 25.00 -22.48
CA LYS A 73 -27.85 26.19 -21.67
C LYS A 73 -26.97 27.36 -22.09
#